data_AF-A0A1W9YMF7-F1
#
_entry.id   AF-A0A1W9YMF7-F1
#
_cell.length_a   1.000
_cell.length_b   1.000
_cell.length_c   1.000
_cell.angle_alpha   90.00
_cell.angle_beta   90.00
_cell.angle_gamma   90.00
#
_symmetry.space_group_name_H-M   'P 1'
#
loop_
_entity.id
_entity.type
_entity.pdbx_description
1 polymer ?
#
loop_
_entity_poly.entity_id
_entity_poly.type
_entity_poly.pdbx_seq_one_letter_code
_entity_poly.pdbx_strand_id
1 'polypeptide(L)' 'MRPEDRLLSVHDVLGPVRVRLLGGSVLAELTARFGVAARAKVLAGEVVDDDGAVVDSGTVLPPGSV' A
#
# COMPACT_ATOMS: atom_id res chain seq x y z
N MET A 1 -17.83 8.36 -26.59
CA MET A 1 -16.71 8.56 -25.65
C MET A 1 -15.55 7.69 -26.11
N ARG A 2 -14.36 8.26 -26.33
CA ARG A 2 -13.19 7.52 -26.81
C ARG A 2 -12.38 7.01 -25.59
N PRO A 3 -11.79 5.80 -25.64
CA PRO A 3 -11.10 5.21 -24.49
C PRO A 3 -9.88 6.01 -23.99
N GLU A 4 -9.33 6.89 -24.82
CA GLU A 4 -8.21 7.78 -24.51
C GLU A 4 -8.53 8.97 -23.57
N ASP A 5 -9.81 9.27 -23.28
CA ASP A 5 -10.20 10.34 -22.35
C ASP A 5 -10.27 9.90 -20.86
N ARG A 6 -9.68 8.73 -20.53
CA ARG A 6 -9.62 8.28 -19.14
C ARG A 6 -8.62 9.15 -18.39
N LEU A 7 -9.12 10.11 -17.60
CA LEU A 7 -8.31 10.84 -16.63
C LEU A 7 -7.60 9.82 -15.72
N LEU A 8 -6.28 9.80 -15.81
CA LEU A 8 -5.43 9.05 -14.89
C LEU A 8 -5.62 9.63 -13.48
N SER A 9 -5.79 8.77 -12.49
CA SER A 9 -5.72 9.19 -11.10
C SER A 9 -4.34 9.78 -10.83
N VAL A 10 -4.23 10.72 -9.89
CA VAL A 10 -2.93 11.25 -9.46
C VAL A 10 -1.94 10.13 -9.11
N HIS A 11 -2.43 9.01 -8.57
CA HIS A 11 -1.63 7.82 -8.28
C HIS A 11 -1.08 7.11 -9.53
N ASP A 12 -1.85 7.07 -10.61
CA ASP A 12 -1.41 6.42 -11.85
C ASP A 12 -0.28 7.20 -12.53
N VAL A 13 -0.20 8.51 -12.28
CA VAL A 13 0.86 9.39 -12.80
C VAL A 13 2.09 9.40 -11.87
N LEU A 14 1.88 9.32 -10.55
CA LEU A 14 2.97 9.38 -9.55
C LEU A 14 3.64 8.01 -9.30
N GLY A 15 2.99 6.91 -9.65
CA GLY A 15 3.46 5.57 -9.34
C GLY A 15 3.25 5.17 -7.87
N PRO A 16 3.80 4.02 -7.45
CA PRO A 16 3.60 3.49 -6.10
C PRO A 16 4.16 4.42 -5.03
N VAL A 17 3.36 4.65 -3.99
CA VAL A 17 3.84 5.34 -2.79
C VAL A 17 4.65 4.36 -1.95
N ARG A 18 5.88 4.73 -1.61
CA ARG A 18 6.78 3.95 -0.74
C ARG A 18 6.65 4.46 0.71
N VAL A 19 6.47 3.56 1.66
CA VAL A 19 6.33 3.92 3.08
C VAL A 19 7.37 3.16 3.88
N ARG A 20 8.21 3.89 4.63
CA ARG A 20 9.08 3.24 5.62
C ARG A 20 8.30 2.90 6.89
N LEU A 21 8.38 1.64 7.28
CA LEU A 21 7.68 1.09 8.44
C LEU A 21 8.41 1.38 9.75
N LEU A 22 7.61 1.58 10.80
CA LEU A 22 8.08 1.58 12.18
C LEU A 22 8.34 0.15 12.68
N GLY A 23 7.73 -0.84 12.04
CA GLY A 23 7.92 -2.27 12.30
C GLY A 23 6.78 -2.88 13.11
N GLY A 24 6.68 -4.21 13.07
CA GLY A 24 5.55 -4.96 13.62
C GLY A 24 4.51 -5.29 12.56
N SER A 25 3.23 -5.38 12.95
CA SER A 25 2.14 -5.70 12.02
C SER A 25 1.93 -4.57 11.02
N VAL A 26 2.10 -4.88 9.74
CA VAL A 26 1.95 -3.90 8.66
C VAL A 26 0.51 -3.41 8.57
N LEU A 27 -0.47 -4.31 8.68
CA LEU A 27 -1.89 -3.97 8.68
C LEU A 27 -2.24 -2.99 9.81
N ALA A 28 -1.76 -3.26 11.03
CA ALA A 28 -2.02 -2.40 12.18
C ALA A 28 -1.40 -1.01 12.00
N GLU A 29 -0.15 -0.96 11.55
CA GLU A 29 0.57 0.29 11.32
C GLU A 29 -0.08 1.13 10.22
N LEU A 30 -0.38 0.55 9.06
CA LEU A 30 -1.00 1.29 7.95
C LEU A 30 -2.43 1.74 8.31
N THR A 31 -3.18 0.93 9.06
CA THR A 31 -4.51 1.33 9.57
C THR A 31 -4.37 2.52 10.53
N ALA A 32 -3.39 2.51 11.43
CA ALA A 32 -3.18 3.59 12.39
C ALA A 32 -2.70 4.90 11.74
N ARG A 33 -1.82 4.81 10.73
CA ARG A 33 -1.20 5.97 10.09
C ARG A 33 -2.06 6.58 8.97
N PHE A 34 -2.82 5.75 8.25
CA PHE A 34 -3.52 6.16 7.01
C PHE A 34 -5.01 5.76 6.99
N GLY A 35 -5.50 5.11 8.05
CA GLY A 35 -6.92 4.82 8.24
C GLY A 35 -7.47 3.67 7.40
N VAL A 36 -8.81 3.65 7.29
CA VAL A 36 -9.58 2.54 6.68
C VAL A 36 -9.26 2.33 5.19
N ALA A 37 -8.91 3.40 4.46
CA ALA A 37 -8.55 3.30 3.05
C ALA A 37 -7.28 2.45 2.84
N ALA A 38 -6.24 2.65 3.66
CA ALA A 38 -5.03 1.83 3.60
C ALA A 38 -5.29 0.38 4.05
N ARG A 39 -6.12 0.20 5.08
CA ARG A 39 -6.60 -1.14 5.48
C ARG A 39 -7.25 -1.88 4.31
N ALA A 40 -8.12 -1.21 3.56
CA ALA A 40 -8.80 -1.81 2.42
C ALA A 40 -7.82 -2.26 1.34
N LYS A 41 -6.78 -1.46 1.06
CA LYS A 41 -5.73 -1.81 0.09
C LYS A 41 -4.92 -3.04 0.49
N VAL A 42 -4.54 -3.16 1.76
CA VAL A 42 -3.85 -4.37 2.26
C VAL A 42 -4.73 -5.60 2.09
N LEU A 43 -6.01 -5.50 2.46
CA LEU A 43 -6.95 -6.62 2.32
C LEU A 43 -7.31 -6.95 0.87
N ALA A 44 -7.13 -6.00 -0.05
CA ALA A 44 -7.28 -6.20 -1.49
C ALA A 44 -6.00 -6.77 -2.15
N GLY A 45 -4.89 -6.90 -1.41
CA GLY A 45 -3.61 -7.36 -1.95
C GLY A 45 -2.88 -6.32 -2.81
N GLU A 46 -3.18 -5.03 -2.65
CA GLU A 46 -2.57 -3.94 -3.44
C GLU A 46 -1.25 -3.43 -2.86
N VAL A 47 -0.87 -3.88 -1.67
CA VAL A 47 0.36 -3.47 -0.97
C VAL A 47 1.39 -4.57 -1.11
N VAL A 48 2.62 -4.19 -1.48
CA VAL A 48 3.75 -5.09 -1.62
C VAL A 48 4.94 -4.57 -0.81
N ASP A 49 5.83 -5.46 -0.40
CA ASP A 49 7.13 -5.11 0.15
C ASP A 49 8.16 -4.80 -0.95
N ASP A 50 9.39 -4.46 -0.55
CA ASP A 50 10.47 -4.12 -1.48
C ASP A 50 10.91 -5.27 -2.41
N ASP A 51 10.64 -6.53 -2.04
CA ASP A 51 10.84 -7.71 -2.89
C ASP A 51 9.66 -7.94 -3.85
N GLY A 52 8.60 -7.12 -3.74
CA GLY A 52 7.38 -7.23 -4.52
C GLY A 52 6.41 -8.29 -4.00
N ALA A 53 6.65 -8.86 -2.81
CA ALA A 53 5.74 -9.81 -2.19
C ALA A 53 4.52 -9.10 -1.63
N VAL A 54 3.33 -9.67 -1.85
CA VAL A 54 2.07 -9.10 -1.36
C VAL A 54 2.04 -9.13 0.16
N VAL A 55 1.78 -7.96 0.75
CA VAL A 55 1.53 -7.79 2.17
C VAL A 55 0.09 -8.18 2.47
N ASP A 56 -0.10 -9.07 3.45
CA ASP A 56 -1.40 -9.52 3.93
C ASP A 56 -1.66 -9.16 5.40
N SER A 57 -2.77 -9.64 5.95
CA SER A 57 -3.16 -9.38 7.34
C SER A 57 -2.23 -10.00 8.39
N GLY A 58 -1.44 -11.01 8.01
CA GLY A 58 -0.48 -11.70 8.88
C GLY A 58 0.95 -11.16 8.77
N THR A 59 1.21 -10.25 7.84
CA THR A 59 2.56 -9.77 7.56
C THR A 59 3.11 -8.91 8.70
N VAL A 60 4.29 -9.29 9.18
CA VAL A 60 5.05 -8.61 10.23
C VAL A 60 6.46 -8.34 9.70
N LEU A 61 6.89 -7.08 9.74
CA LEU A 61 8.18 -6.66 9.20
C LEU A 61 9.01 -5.89 10.24
N PRO A 62 10.35 -5.92 10.16
CA PRO A 62 11.20 -5.14 11.06
C PRO A 62 11.06 -3.63 10.79
N PRO A 63 11.45 -2.78 11.77
CA PRO A 63 11.57 -1.35 11.56
C PRO A 63 12.49 -1.05 10.37
N GLY A 64 12.10 -0.09 9.54
CA GLY A 64 12.89 0.33 8.38
C GLY A 64 12.57 -0.40 7.07
N SER A 65 11.79 -1.48 7.09
CA SER A 65 11.23 -2.11 5.88
C SER A 65 10.39 -1.12 5.07
N VAL A 66 10.29 -1.37 3.76
CA VAL A 66 9.57 -0.56 2.76
C VAL A 66 8.59 -1.44 1.99
#